data_AF-A0A2S6XF83-F1
#
_entry.id   AF-A0A2S6XF83-F1
#
_cell.length_a   1.000
_cell.length_b   1.000
_cell.length_c   1.000
_cell.angle_alpha   90.00
_cell.angle_beta   90.00
_cell.angle_gamma   90.00
#
_symmetry.space_group_name_H-M   'P 1'
#
loop_
_entity.id
_entity.type
_entity.pdbx_description
1 polymer ?
#
loop_
_entity_poly.entity_id
_entity_poly.type
_entity_poly.pdbx_seq_one_letter_code
_entity_poly.pdbx_strand_id
1 'polypeptide(L)'
;MDRVTPHFVGSEPARIGNGPRSGHRLLGPEEDLARRLVTSLHGTARASAVFAAVLPDGILTRAAPFADPGLLPAGLAYDRLAPGQQHLLERLVRRYLDRAPAAYARECWSDAVARGLSTVSFAWAGGLAPGDRHYYCVRAPDFLIEYDNTQDDGNHAHSVWRHVRHDWGADLLRGHYTERHA
;
A
#
# COMPACT_ATOMS: atom_id res chain seq x y z
N MET A 1 -8.35 -18.33 13.10
CA MET A 1 -7.50 -17.39 12.35
C MET A 1 -8.39 -16.24 11.95
N ASP A 2 -8.11 -15.05 12.48
CA ASP A 2 -8.91 -13.87 12.23
C ASP A 2 -8.79 -13.48 10.76
N ARG A 3 -9.88 -12.96 10.19
CA ARG A 3 -9.96 -12.58 8.77
C ARG A 3 -10.29 -11.11 8.71
N VAL A 4 -9.74 -10.45 7.69
CA VAL A 4 -10.04 -9.05 7.45
C VAL A 4 -10.45 -8.85 6.00
N THR A 5 -11.51 -8.09 5.80
CA THR A 5 -11.90 -7.67 4.46
C THR A 5 -10.88 -6.67 3.92
N PRO A 6 -10.68 -6.62 2.60
CA PRO A 6 -9.91 -5.55 1.97
C PRO A 6 -10.34 -4.17 2.47
N HIS A 7 -9.36 -3.33 2.80
CA HIS A 7 -9.63 -1.95 3.20
C HIS A 7 -9.46 -1.05 2.00
N PHE A 8 -10.57 -0.54 1.47
CA PHE A 8 -10.58 0.51 0.46
C PHE A 8 -11.05 1.80 1.11
N VAL A 9 -10.26 2.88 0.98
CA VAL A 9 -10.62 4.22 1.44
C VAL A 9 -10.37 5.20 0.31
N GLY A 10 -11.40 5.97 -0.06
CA GLY A 10 -11.34 7.02 -1.06
C GLY A 10 -11.61 8.41 -0.49
N SER A 11 -11.07 9.45 -1.13
CA SER A 11 -11.32 10.85 -0.81
C SER A 11 -11.27 11.71 -2.08
N GLU A 12 -12.41 12.29 -2.42
CA GLU A 12 -12.58 13.26 -3.50
C GLU A 12 -13.37 14.47 -2.94
N PRO A 13 -12.73 15.62 -2.67
CA PRO A 13 -11.33 15.91 -2.92
C PRO A 13 -10.38 15.20 -1.94
N ALA A 14 -9.15 14.94 -2.35
CA ALA A 14 -8.07 14.46 -1.48
C ALA A 14 -7.65 15.53 -0.44
N ARG A 15 -7.73 16.81 -0.83
CA ARG A 15 -7.52 17.98 0.02
C ARG A 15 -8.69 18.95 -0.12
N ILE A 16 -9.34 19.28 0.99
CA ILE A 16 -10.42 20.26 1.00
C ILE A 16 -9.85 21.66 0.70
N GLY A 17 -10.33 22.30 -0.36
CA GLY A 17 -9.82 23.61 -0.82
C GLY A 17 -10.34 24.80 -0.01
N ASN A 18 -11.60 24.77 0.42
CA ASN A 18 -12.28 25.93 1.01
C ASN A 18 -13.22 25.54 2.17
N GLY A 19 -13.73 26.57 2.86
CA GLY A 19 -14.65 26.41 3.98
C GLY A 19 -14.00 25.98 5.30
N PRO A 20 -14.81 25.64 6.33
CA PRO A 20 -14.32 25.40 7.69
C PRO A 20 -13.34 24.22 7.85
N ARG A 21 -13.31 23.29 6.88
CA ARG A 21 -12.42 22.13 6.87
C ARG A 21 -11.27 22.26 5.86
N SER A 22 -11.04 23.46 5.32
CA SER A 22 -9.96 23.71 4.34
C SER A 22 -8.61 23.17 4.86
N GLY A 23 -7.86 22.53 3.97
CA GLY A 23 -6.58 21.90 4.27
C GLY A 23 -6.68 20.47 4.81
N HIS A 24 -7.86 20.00 5.21
CA HIS A 24 -8.04 18.61 5.65
C HIS A 24 -7.71 17.62 4.52
N ARG A 25 -6.94 16.59 4.86
CA ARG A 25 -6.56 15.48 3.98
C ARG A 25 -6.82 14.16 4.71
N LEU A 26 -7.85 13.41 4.30
CA LEU A 26 -8.22 12.16 4.97
C LEU A 26 -7.07 11.14 4.94
N LEU A 27 -6.44 10.99 3.78
CA LEU A 27 -5.32 10.07 3.54
C LEU A 27 -3.94 10.78 3.56
N GLY A 28 -3.90 12.02 4.07
CA GLY A 28 -2.69 12.84 4.08
C GLY A 28 -1.50 12.21 4.82
N PRO A 29 -1.67 11.57 6.00
CA PRO A 29 -0.51 11.05 6.70
C PRO A 29 0.08 9.77 6.06
N GLU A 30 -0.70 8.99 5.30
CA GLU A 30 -0.20 7.94 4.41
C GLU A 30 0.67 8.53 3.29
N GLU A 31 0.14 9.53 2.59
CA GLU A 31 0.86 10.27 1.55
C GLU A 31 2.19 10.84 2.10
N ASP A 32 2.15 11.50 3.26
CA ASP A 32 3.32 12.16 3.85
C ASP A 32 4.42 11.16 4.25
N LEU A 33 4.06 9.93 4.62
CA LEU A 33 5.02 8.86 4.91
C LEU A 33 5.68 8.34 3.64
N ALA A 34 4.89 8.00 2.62
CA ALA A 34 5.40 7.50 1.34
C ALA A 34 6.23 8.57 0.61
N ARG A 35 5.78 9.83 0.61
CA ARG A 35 6.50 10.95 -0.02
C ARG A 35 7.83 11.24 0.68
N ARG A 36 7.87 11.19 2.02
CA ARG A 36 9.13 11.30 2.77
C ARG A 36 10.09 10.16 2.45
N LEU A 37 9.57 8.93 2.30
CA LEU A 37 10.39 7.80 1.91
C LEU A 37 11.02 8.03 0.53
N VAL A 38 10.23 8.25 -0.52
CA VAL A 38 10.77 8.40 -1.89
C VAL A 38 11.71 9.60 -2.04
N THR A 39 11.42 10.72 -1.37
CA THR A 39 12.26 11.92 -1.46
C THR A 39 13.59 11.78 -0.70
N SER A 40 13.66 10.89 0.28
CA SER A 40 14.90 10.54 0.99
C SER A 40 15.79 9.54 0.23
N LEU A 41 15.29 8.91 -0.84
CA LEU A 41 16.09 8.01 -1.68
C LEU A 41 16.96 8.83 -2.64
N HIS A 42 18.14 8.33 -2.97
CA HIS A 42 19.06 8.96 -3.93
C HIS A 42 19.71 7.93 -4.85
N GLY A 43 20.25 8.39 -5.99
CA GLY A 43 21.00 7.56 -6.93
C GLY A 43 20.24 6.29 -7.36
N THR A 44 20.91 5.14 -7.27
CA THR A 44 20.37 3.84 -7.67
C THR A 44 19.15 3.42 -6.83
N ALA A 45 19.10 3.75 -5.55
CA ALA A 45 17.95 3.45 -4.70
C ALA A 45 16.68 4.16 -5.20
N ARG A 46 16.79 5.46 -5.56
CA ARG A 46 15.65 6.20 -6.14
C ARG A 46 15.25 5.61 -7.49
N ALA A 47 16.22 5.28 -8.34
CA ALA A 47 15.95 4.68 -9.64
C ALA A 47 15.26 3.30 -9.53
N SER A 48 15.55 2.52 -8.49
CA SER A 48 14.87 1.23 -8.25
C SER A 48 13.47 1.39 -7.67
N ALA A 49 13.21 2.43 -6.87
CA ALA A 49 11.89 2.68 -6.32
C ALA A 49 10.92 3.33 -7.32
N VAL A 50 11.42 4.22 -8.18
CA VAL A 50 10.58 4.96 -9.14
C VAL A 50 10.46 4.18 -10.45
N PHE A 51 9.27 3.67 -10.78
CA PHE A 51 9.13 2.62 -11.81
C PHE A 51 8.50 3.07 -13.14
N ALA A 52 7.88 4.25 -13.22
CA ALA A 52 7.14 4.64 -14.42
C ALA A 52 7.27 6.13 -14.77
N ALA A 53 7.39 6.40 -16.07
CA ALA A 53 7.25 7.74 -16.65
C ALA A 53 5.78 8.13 -16.86
N VAL A 54 4.89 7.14 -17.04
CA VAL A 54 3.45 7.32 -17.17
C VAL A 54 2.77 6.79 -15.90
N LEU A 55 1.87 7.59 -15.35
CA LEU A 55 1.12 7.22 -14.15
C LEU A 55 0.13 6.08 -14.45
N PRO A 56 -0.01 5.11 -13.53
CA PRO A 56 -1.12 4.15 -13.58
C PRO A 56 -2.48 4.84 -13.62
N ASP A 57 -3.46 4.16 -14.23
CA ASP A 57 -4.86 4.55 -14.20
C ASP A 57 -5.58 3.83 -13.04
N GLY A 58 -5.41 4.38 -11.84
CA GLY A 58 -6.01 3.84 -10.61
C GLY A 58 -5.22 2.74 -9.89
N ILE A 59 -5.92 2.03 -9.01
CA ILE A 59 -5.42 0.86 -8.27
C ILE A 59 -5.16 -0.29 -9.25
N LEU A 60 -3.92 -0.79 -9.28
CA LEU A 60 -3.47 -1.83 -10.23
C LEU A 60 -4.13 -3.19 -9.95
N THR A 61 -4.32 -3.55 -8.67
CA THR A 61 -4.95 -4.85 -8.33
C THR A 61 -6.47 -4.88 -8.45
N ARG A 62 -7.10 -3.70 -8.68
CA ARG A 62 -8.54 -3.52 -8.90
C ARG A 62 -9.40 -4.28 -7.87
N ALA A 63 -10.61 -4.68 -8.27
CA ALA A 63 -11.53 -5.48 -7.48
C ALA A 63 -11.42 -7.00 -7.76
N ALA A 64 -10.24 -7.48 -8.19
CA ALA A 64 -10.04 -8.91 -8.45
C ALA A 64 -10.36 -9.74 -7.18
N PRO A 65 -11.02 -10.91 -7.24
CA PRO A 65 -11.34 -11.70 -6.05
C PRO A 65 -10.10 -12.15 -5.26
N PHE A 66 -8.98 -12.34 -5.95
CA PHE A 66 -7.67 -12.58 -5.35
C PHE A 66 -6.70 -11.54 -5.89
N ALA A 67 -6.09 -10.78 -5.00
CA ALA A 67 -5.06 -9.82 -5.36
C ALA A 67 -3.85 -10.58 -5.89
N ASP A 68 -3.38 -10.19 -7.08
CA ASP A 68 -2.13 -10.68 -7.63
C ASP A 68 -1.01 -9.65 -7.38
N PRO A 69 -0.09 -9.91 -6.43
CA PRO A 69 1.04 -9.02 -6.17
C PRO A 69 2.00 -8.90 -7.37
N GLY A 70 1.91 -9.80 -8.36
CA GLY A 70 2.68 -9.76 -9.60
C GLY A 70 2.27 -8.61 -10.53
N LEU A 71 1.09 -8.02 -10.35
CA LEU A 71 0.66 -6.81 -11.05
C LEU A 71 1.38 -5.56 -10.53
N LEU A 72 1.95 -5.62 -9.33
CA LEU A 72 2.66 -4.50 -8.72
C LEU A 72 4.13 -4.47 -9.18
N PRO A 73 4.68 -3.27 -9.45
CA PRO A 73 6.11 -3.13 -9.76
C PRO A 73 6.97 -3.65 -8.60
N ALA A 74 8.14 -4.20 -8.94
CA ALA A 74 9.04 -4.80 -7.95
C ALA A 74 9.53 -3.78 -6.91
N GLY A 75 9.87 -2.57 -7.34
CA GLY A 75 10.32 -1.48 -6.45
C GLY A 75 11.67 -1.74 -5.78
N LEU A 76 11.92 -1.00 -4.70
CA LEU A 76 13.10 -1.10 -3.86
C LEU A 76 12.81 -1.97 -2.63
N ALA A 77 13.57 -3.06 -2.47
CA ALA A 77 13.46 -3.97 -1.32
C ALA A 77 13.94 -3.32 -0.01
N TYR A 78 13.36 -3.76 1.11
CA TYR A 78 13.61 -3.23 2.45
C TYR A 78 15.09 -3.28 2.88
N ASP A 79 15.79 -4.36 2.52
CA ASP A 79 17.22 -4.55 2.86
C ASP A 79 18.16 -3.64 2.06
N ARG A 80 17.63 -2.98 1.01
CA ARG A 80 18.33 -1.95 0.23
C ARG A 80 18.09 -0.53 0.76
N LEU A 81 17.23 -0.37 1.77
CA LEU A 81 16.96 0.90 2.43
C LEU A 81 17.98 1.15 3.55
N ALA A 82 18.37 2.41 3.74
CA ALA A 82 19.10 2.83 4.94
C ALA A 82 18.19 2.75 6.19
N PRO A 83 18.74 2.66 7.42
CA PRO A 83 17.94 2.49 8.64
C PRO A 83 16.82 3.52 8.83
N GLY A 84 17.07 4.79 8.51
CA GLY A 84 16.03 5.84 8.56
C GLY A 84 14.90 5.62 7.55
N GLN A 85 15.22 5.12 6.36
CA GLN A 85 14.26 4.81 5.29
C GLN A 85 13.47 3.53 5.59
N GLN A 86 14.12 2.53 6.18
CA GLN A 86 13.47 1.34 6.72
C GLN A 86 12.38 1.74 7.71
N HIS A 87 12.72 2.57 8.69
CA HIS A 87 11.76 3.05 9.68
C HIS A 87 10.56 3.81 9.06
N LEU A 88 10.78 4.56 7.96
CA LEU A 88 9.68 5.20 7.22
C LEU A 88 8.74 4.15 6.59
N LEU A 89 9.29 3.11 5.98
CA LEU A 89 8.52 2.02 5.36
C LEU A 89 7.76 1.21 6.43
N GLU A 90 8.39 0.89 7.56
CA GLU A 90 7.71 0.21 8.67
C GLU A 90 6.51 1.02 9.20
N ARG A 91 6.70 2.32 9.40
CA ARG A 91 5.62 3.23 9.84
C ARG A 91 4.50 3.32 8.83
N LEU A 92 4.83 3.34 7.54
CA LEU A 92 3.84 3.30 6.46
C LEU A 92 3.03 2.00 6.53
N VAL A 93 3.69 0.84 6.57
CA VAL A 93 3.01 -0.46 6.64
C VAL A 93 2.11 -0.56 7.87
N ARG A 94 2.63 -0.24 9.05
CA ARG A 94 1.86 -0.29 10.31
C ARG A 94 0.61 0.59 10.25
N ARG A 95 0.70 1.78 9.65
CA ARG A 95 -0.45 2.67 9.48
C ARG A 95 -1.61 2.03 8.71
N TYR A 96 -1.29 1.20 7.71
CA TYR A 96 -2.32 0.45 6.98
C TYR A 96 -2.84 -0.74 7.80
N LEU A 97 -1.97 -1.48 8.47
CA LEU A 97 -2.37 -2.59 9.34
C LEU A 97 -3.28 -2.14 10.50
N ASP A 98 -3.02 -0.95 11.05
CA ASP A 98 -3.78 -0.34 12.15
C ASP A 98 -5.22 0.04 11.76
N ARG A 99 -5.62 -0.15 10.50
CA ARG A 99 -7.03 -0.09 10.07
C ARG A 99 -7.84 -1.29 10.58
N ALA A 100 -7.17 -2.41 10.88
CA ALA A 100 -7.78 -3.59 11.48
C ALA A 100 -7.77 -3.53 13.02
N PRO A 101 -8.52 -4.43 13.70
CA PRO A 101 -8.44 -4.56 15.15
C PRO A 101 -6.99 -4.77 15.63
N ALA A 102 -6.62 -4.13 16.74
CA ALA A 102 -5.23 -4.06 17.21
C ALA A 102 -4.55 -5.43 17.40
N ALA A 103 -5.30 -6.48 17.75
CA ALA A 103 -4.76 -7.84 17.84
C ALA A 103 -4.31 -8.36 16.47
N TYR A 104 -5.15 -8.18 15.44
CA TYR A 104 -4.85 -8.58 14.07
C TYR A 104 -3.71 -7.78 13.47
N ALA A 105 -3.69 -6.45 13.67
CA ALA A 105 -2.60 -5.59 13.20
C ALA A 105 -1.24 -6.02 13.77
N ARG A 106 -1.19 -6.40 15.06
CA ARG A 106 0.01 -6.94 15.70
C ARG A 106 0.42 -8.29 15.12
N GLU A 107 -0.52 -9.18 14.88
CA GLU A 107 -0.28 -10.49 14.28
C GLU A 107 0.31 -10.34 12.87
N CYS A 108 -0.33 -9.56 11.99
CA CYS A 108 0.17 -9.30 10.64
C CYS A 108 1.59 -8.70 10.64
N TRP A 109 1.86 -7.77 11.56
CA TRP A 109 3.20 -7.20 11.67
C TRP A 109 4.24 -8.24 12.14
N SER A 110 3.92 -9.02 13.16
CA SER A 110 4.79 -10.08 13.67
C SER A 110 5.09 -11.12 12.59
N ASP A 111 4.09 -11.51 11.80
CA ASP A 111 4.26 -12.46 10.69
C ASP A 111 5.17 -11.88 9.61
N ALA A 112 5.00 -10.61 9.24
CA ALA A 112 5.87 -9.93 8.27
C ALA A 112 7.34 -9.91 8.73
N VAL A 113 7.58 -9.64 10.03
CA VAL A 113 8.92 -9.68 10.62
C VAL A 113 9.47 -11.10 10.62
N ALA A 114 8.67 -12.10 11.03
CA ALA A 114 9.09 -13.50 11.11
C ALA A 114 9.46 -14.08 9.74
N ARG A 115 8.79 -13.63 8.66
CA ARG A 115 9.14 -14.00 7.27
C ARG A 115 10.35 -13.26 6.71
N GLY A 116 10.82 -12.22 7.39
CA GLY A 116 11.92 -11.37 6.94
C GLY A 116 11.44 -10.20 6.10
N LEU A 117 11.69 -8.99 6.61
CA LEU A 117 11.27 -7.75 5.96
C LEU A 117 11.99 -7.51 4.63
N SER A 118 13.09 -8.20 4.30
CA SER A 118 13.75 -8.12 2.98
C SER A 118 12.82 -8.50 1.82
N THR A 119 11.73 -9.23 2.10
CA THR A 119 10.69 -9.57 1.11
C THR A 119 9.67 -8.45 0.89
N VAL A 120 9.74 -7.37 1.68
CA VAL A 120 8.90 -6.18 1.55
C VAL A 120 9.59 -5.18 0.62
N SER A 121 8.86 -4.63 -0.34
CA SER A 121 9.38 -3.63 -1.26
C SER A 121 8.44 -2.46 -1.45
N PHE A 122 9.02 -1.29 -1.78
CA PHE A 122 8.31 -0.05 -2.01
C PHE A 122 8.54 0.47 -3.42
N ALA A 123 7.48 0.88 -4.11
CA ALA A 123 7.56 1.48 -5.43
C ALA A 123 6.73 2.77 -5.53
N TRP A 124 7.15 3.68 -6.40
CA TRP A 124 6.56 5.01 -6.59
C TRP A 124 6.46 5.37 -8.07
N ALA A 125 5.42 6.10 -8.45
CA ALA A 125 5.31 6.77 -9.73
C ALA A 125 4.74 8.19 -9.56
N GLY A 126 5.12 9.11 -10.45
CA GLY A 126 4.63 10.48 -10.45
C GLY A 126 5.51 11.48 -9.70
N GLY A 127 4.97 12.68 -9.52
CA GLY A 127 5.73 13.83 -9.02
C GLY A 127 6.02 13.74 -7.52
N LEU A 128 7.15 14.33 -7.13
CA LEU A 128 7.69 14.21 -5.78
C LEU A 128 7.25 15.35 -4.85
N ALA A 129 6.71 16.44 -5.39
CA ALA A 129 6.24 17.56 -4.59
C ALA A 129 4.82 17.31 -4.05
N PRO A 130 4.46 17.84 -2.87
CA PRO A 130 3.09 17.81 -2.39
C PRO A 130 2.12 18.42 -3.42
N GLY A 131 1.00 17.74 -3.66
CA GLY A 131 0.03 18.13 -4.69
C GLY A 131 0.30 17.52 -6.07
N ASP A 132 1.50 17.01 -6.33
CA ASP A 132 1.74 16.29 -7.59
C ASP A 132 0.91 15.00 -7.66
N ARG A 133 0.42 14.71 -8.87
CA ARG A 133 -0.15 13.39 -9.19
C ARG A 133 0.87 12.29 -8.94
N HIS A 134 0.45 11.25 -8.23
CA HIS A 134 1.34 10.18 -7.84
C HIS A 134 0.61 8.87 -7.53
N TYR A 135 1.38 7.80 -7.53
CA TYR A 135 0.99 6.47 -7.13
C TYR A 135 2.12 5.83 -6.31
N TYR A 136 1.79 5.00 -5.33
CA TYR A 136 2.77 4.11 -4.71
C TYR A 136 2.16 2.77 -4.33
N CYS A 137 3.02 1.77 -4.16
CA CYS A 137 2.64 0.50 -3.58
C CYS A 137 3.70 -0.07 -2.65
N VAL A 138 3.24 -0.90 -1.71
CA VAL A 138 4.09 -1.79 -0.91
C VAL A 138 3.69 -3.22 -1.21
N ARG A 139 4.67 -4.04 -1.59
CA ARG A 139 4.48 -5.47 -1.85
C ARG A 139 5.13 -6.26 -0.72
N ALA A 140 4.42 -7.27 -0.21
CA ALA A 140 4.93 -8.28 0.70
C ALA A 140 4.35 -9.66 0.33
N PRO A 141 4.88 -10.77 0.86
CA PRO A 141 4.35 -12.10 0.59
C PRO A 141 2.88 -12.29 1.01
N ASP A 142 2.49 -11.71 2.15
CA ASP A 142 1.16 -11.94 2.74
C ASP A 142 0.20 -10.77 2.58
N PHE A 143 0.69 -9.58 2.21
CA PHE A 143 -0.14 -8.39 2.04
C PHE A 143 0.37 -7.50 0.91
N LEU A 144 -0.52 -6.65 0.43
CA LEU A 144 -0.16 -5.54 -0.44
C LEU A 144 -0.87 -4.26 -0.04
N ILE A 145 -0.25 -3.14 -0.38
CA ILE A 145 -0.76 -1.80 -0.16
C ILE A 145 -0.63 -1.03 -1.47
N GLU A 146 -1.66 -0.27 -1.83
CA GLU A 146 -1.65 0.64 -2.96
C GLU A 146 -2.21 1.99 -2.54
N TYR A 147 -1.72 3.04 -3.17
CA TYR A 147 -2.23 4.39 -3.06
C TYR A 147 -2.18 5.03 -4.44
N ASP A 148 -3.32 5.53 -4.89
CA ASP A 148 -3.49 6.21 -6.16
C ASP A 148 -4.00 7.62 -5.89
N ASN A 149 -3.36 8.62 -6.48
CA ASN A 149 -3.85 9.99 -6.53
C ASN A 149 -3.39 10.61 -7.85
N THR A 150 -3.82 9.99 -8.94
CA THR A 150 -3.42 10.34 -10.31
C THR A 150 -4.49 11.12 -11.07
N GLN A 151 -5.71 11.16 -10.54
CA GLN A 151 -6.87 11.85 -11.10
C GLN A 151 -7.04 13.25 -10.49
N ASP A 152 -7.89 14.08 -11.12
CA ASP A 152 -8.29 15.41 -10.66
C ASP A 152 -7.12 16.29 -10.18
N ASP A 153 -6.05 16.30 -10.98
CA ASP A 153 -4.80 17.02 -10.69
C ASP A 153 -4.18 16.68 -9.32
N GLY A 154 -4.25 15.40 -8.93
CA GLY A 154 -3.71 14.94 -7.65
C GLY A 154 -4.64 15.28 -6.49
N ASN A 155 -5.95 15.33 -6.75
CA ASN A 155 -6.96 15.65 -5.74
C ASN A 155 -8.07 14.60 -5.63
N HIS A 156 -7.81 13.35 -6.02
CA HIS A 156 -8.73 12.23 -5.94
C HIS A 156 -7.94 11.00 -5.48
N ALA A 157 -7.93 10.78 -4.17
CA ALA A 157 -7.07 9.79 -3.56
C ALA A 157 -7.82 8.50 -3.23
N HIS A 158 -7.26 7.36 -3.65
CA HIS A 158 -7.67 6.03 -3.25
C HIS A 158 -6.53 5.32 -2.52
N SER A 159 -6.85 4.54 -1.50
CA SER A 159 -5.89 3.66 -0.86
C SER A 159 -6.49 2.29 -0.60
N VAL A 160 -5.68 1.27 -0.82
CA VAL A 160 -6.04 -0.13 -0.65
C VAL A 160 -5.03 -0.83 0.24
N TRP A 161 -5.50 -1.65 1.17
CA TRP A 161 -4.71 -2.68 1.84
C TRP A 161 -5.45 -4.02 1.77
N ARG A 162 -4.73 -5.06 1.35
CA ARG A 162 -5.26 -6.42 1.18
C ARG A 162 -4.31 -7.43 1.83
N HIS A 163 -4.88 -8.35 2.57
CA HIS A 163 -4.16 -9.53 3.07
C HIS A 163 -4.30 -10.66 2.05
N VAL A 164 -3.28 -10.92 1.23
CA VAL A 164 -3.33 -11.81 0.06
C VAL A 164 -3.83 -13.22 0.40
N ARG A 165 -3.51 -13.74 1.59
CA ARG A 165 -3.96 -15.07 2.04
C ARG A 165 -5.41 -15.15 2.52
N HIS A 166 -6.01 -14.01 2.86
CA HIS A 166 -7.33 -13.91 3.47
C HIS A 166 -8.22 -12.89 2.76
N ASP A 167 -7.84 -12.61 1.52
CA ASP A 167 -8.46 -11.64 0.65
C ASP A 167 -9.89 -12.07 0.35
N TRP A 168 -10.87 -11.25 0.74
CA TRP A 168 -12.31 -11.58 0.70
C TRP A 168 -12.73 -12.81 1.52
N GLY A 169 -11.91 -13.24 2.47
CA GLY A 169 -12.05 -14.55 3.12
C GLY A 169 -11.63 -15.67 2.18
N ALA A 170 -11.06 -16.74 2.73
CA ALA A 170 -10.67 -17.91 1.93
C ALA A 170 -11.85 -18.41 1.06
N ASP A 171 -11.55 -19.00 -0.11
CA ASP A 171 -12.54 -19.74 -0.91
C ASP A 171 -12.98 -21.00 -0.16
N LEU A 172 -13.83 -20.78 0.85
CA LEU A 172 -14.34 -21.80 1.76
C LEU A 172 -15.09 -22.89 1.00
N LEU A 173 -15.72 -22.52 -0.11
CA LEU A 173 -16.44 -23.46 -0.96
C LEU A 173 -15.47 -24.39 -1.68
N ARG A 174 -14.42 -23.85 -2.32
CA ARG A 174 -13.35 -24.68 -2.89
C ARG A 174 -12.71 -25.57 -1.84
N GLY A 175 -12.35 -25.01 -0.68
CA GLY A 175 -11.78 -25.77 0.44
C GLY A 175 -12.66 -26.95 0.85
N HIS A 176 -13.97 -26.72 1.02
CA HIS A 176 -14.95 -27.78 1.30
C HIS A 176 -14.97 -28.88 0.24
N TYR A 177 -14.92 -28.54 -1.05
CA TYR A 177 -14.88 -29.55 -2.12
C TYR A 177 -13.59 -30.38 -2.11
N THR A 178 -12.43 -29.75 -1.98
CA THR A 178 -11.14 -30.46 -1.93
C THR A 178 -10.95 -31.30 -0.67
N GLU A 179 -11.50 -30.89 0.47
CA GLU A 179 -11.26 -31.56 1.75
C GLU A 179 -12.35 -32.57 2.14
N ARG A 180 -13.58 -32.39 1.64
CA ARG A 180 -14.75 -33.19 2.10
C ARG A 180 -15.47 -33.97 1.00
N HIS A 181 -15.14 -33.71 -0.26
CA HIS A 181 -15.77 -34.36 -1.40
C HIS A 181 -14.75 -34.78 -2.48
N ALA A 182 -13.52 -35.08 -2.05
CA ALA A 182 -12.50 -35.74 -2.88
C ALA A 182 -12.81 -37.22 -3.12
#